data_AF-A0A847HVH3-F1
#
_entry.id   AF-A0A847HVH3-F1
#
_cell.length_a   1.000
_cell.length_b   1.000
_cell.length_c   1.000
_cell.angle_alpha   90.00
_cell.angle_beta   90.00
_cell.angle_gamma   90.00
#
_symmetry.space_group_name_H-M   'P 1'
#
loop_
_entity.id
_entity.type
_entity.pdbx_description
1 polymer ?
#
loop_
_entity_poly.entity_id
_entity_poly.type
_entity_poly.pdbx_seq_one_letter_code
_entity_poly.pdbx_strand_id
1 'polypeptide(L)'
;MELPRREAVIAGASGAFVAEDETGAVWEVRIAPERLAGLLAACAGGRPLEVTVAAGSYRALARRWWVLPVEGELLVRIALEKRAAA
;
A
#
# COMPACT_ATOMS: atom_id res chain seq x y z
N MET A 1 -19.64 3.32 -9.19
CA MET A 1 -19.29 4.66 -8.69
C MET A 1 -17.82 4.60 -8.33
N GLU A 2 -16.95 5.21 -9.13
CA GLU A 2 -15.51 5.25 -8.81
C GLU A 2 -15.31 6.23 -7.65
N LEU A 3 -14.77 5.75 -6.53
CA LEU A 3 -14.33 6.61 -5.44
C LEU A 3 -13.17 7.47 -5.96
N PRO A 4 -13.06 8.75 -5.55
CA PRO A 4 -11.90 9.57 -5.90
C PRO A 4 -10.63 8.84 -5.46
N ARG A 5 -9.74 8.58 -6.42
CA ARG A 5 -8.51 7.82 -6.22
C ARG A 5 -7.64 8.56 -5.21
N ARG A 6 -7.62 8.08 -3.97
CA ARG A 6 -6.90 8.71 -2.86
C ARG A 6 -5.46 8.23 -2.84
N GLU A 7 -4.52 9.15 -3.05
CA GLU A 7 -3.10 8.85 -3.03
C GLU A 7 -2.57 8.57 -1.62
N ALA A 8 -1.56 7.71 -1.55
CA ALA A 8 -0.83 7.41 -0.33
C ALA A 8 0.62 7.03 -0.62
N VAL A 9 1.51 7.36 0.31
CA VAL A 9 2.91 6.92 0.32
C VAL A 9 3.09 5.85 1.39
N ILE A 10 3.62 4.69 0.99
CA ILE A 10 3.90 3.55 1.87
C ILE A 10 5.29 3.01 1.51
N ALA A 11 6.14 2.82 2.53
CA ALA A 11 7.52 2.36 2.34
C ALA A 11 8.31 3.17 1.28
N GLY A 12 8.06 4.47 1.21
CA GLY A 12 8.72 5.38 0.25
C GLY A 12 8.28 5.20 -1.22
N ALA A 13 7.15 4.54 -1.47
CA ALA A 13 6.55 4.43 -2.80
C ALA A 13 5.18 5.10 -2.81
N SER A 14 4.88 5.84 -3.88
CA SER A 14 3.62 6.57 -4.07
C SER A 14 2.66 5.73 -4.90
N GLY A 15 1.47 5.49 -4.35
CA GLY A 15 0.40 4.74 -5.01
C GLY A 15 -0.95 5.29 -4.61
N ALA A 16 -2.02 4.54 -4.85
CA ALA A 16 -3.36 4.97 -4.50
C ALA A 16 -4.22 3.83 -3.95
N PHE A 17 -5.20 4.19 -3.13
CA PHE A 17 -6.23 3.26 -2.70
C PHE A 17 -7.22 2.99 -3.84
N VAL A 18 -7.47 1.71 -4.08
CA VAL A 18 -8.47 1.22 -5.04
C VAL A 18 -9.70 0.62 -4.35
N ALA A 19 -9.59 0.37 -3.03
CA ALA A 19 -10.69 0.05 -2.14
C ALA A 19 -10.32 0.51 -0.72
N GLU A 20 -11.27 1.05 0.04
CA GLU A 20 -11.06 1.49 1.42
C GLU A 20 -12.37 1.37 2.20
N ASP A 21 -12.29 0.80 3.41
CA ASP A 21 -13.36 0.77 4.40
C ASP A 21 -12.82 1.15 5.80
N GLU A 22 -13.64 1.00 6.84
CA GLU A 22 -13.28 1.34 8.22
C GLU A 22 -12.16 0.45 8.79
N THR A 23 -12.07 -0.80 8.32
CA THR A 23 -11.16 -1.83 8.84
C THR A 23 -9.90 -1.99 8.02
N GLY A 24 -9.95 -1.66 6.73
CA GLY A 24 -8.87 -1.94 5.80
C GLY A 24 -8.87 -1.07 4.55
N ALA A 25 -7.83 -1.29 3.75
CA ALA A 25 -7.67 -0.66 2.44
C ALA A 25 -6.88 -1.57 1.50
N VAL A 26 -7.09 -1.42 0.20
CA VAL A 26 -6.24 -2.00 -0.84
C VAL A 26 -5.50 -0.86 -1.51
N TRP A 27 -4.18 -0.83 -1.33
CA TRP A 27 -3.29 0.13 -1.95
C TRP A 27 -2.62 -0.48 -3.18
N GLU A 28 -2.65 0.25 -4.29
CA GLU A 28 -2.06 -0.13 -5.57
C GLU A 28 -0.91 0.81 -5.91
N VAL A 29 0.22 0.23 -6.30
CA VAL A 29 1.43 0.96 -6.68
C VAL A 29 2.07 0.35 -7.91
N ARG A 30 2.66 1.18 -8.76
CA ARG A 30 3.54 0.75 -9.84
C ARG A 30 4.98 1.00 -9.42
N ILE A 31 5.83 -0.01 -9.53
CA ILE A 31 7.25 0.08 -9.16
C ILE A 31 8.12 -0.61 -10.19
N ALA A 32 9.35 -0.12 -10.30
CA ALA A 32 10.40 -0.81 -11.04
C ALA A 32 10.77 -2.15 -10.36
N PRO A 33 11.13 -3.21 -11.13
CA PRO A 33 11.42 -4.53 -10.58
C PRO A 33 12.46 -4.55 -9.45
N GLU A 34 13.49 -3.71 -9.53
CA GLU A 34 14.57 -3.61 -8.55
C GLU A 34 14.09 -3.11 -7.17
N ARG A 35 12.95 -2.41 -7.11
CA ARG A 35 12.37 -1.93 -5.85
C ARG A 35 11.46 -2.95 -5.16
N LEU A 36 11.10 -4.05 -5.85
CA LEU A 36 10.12 -5.01 -5.34
C LEU A 36 10.55 -5.65 -4.01
N ALA A 37 11.80 -6.11 -3.93
CA ALA A 37 12.30 -6.81 -2.75
C ALA A 37 12.19 -5.95 -1.49
N GLY A 38 12.51 -4.65 -1.59
CA GLY A 38 12.40 -3.70 -0.48
C GLY A 38 10.95 -3.49 -0.04
N LEU A 39 10.02 -3.32 -0.99
CA LEU A 39 8.60 -3.17 -0.67
C LEU A 39 8.04 -4.41 0.02
N LEU A 40 8.32 -5.61 -0.53
CA LEU A 40 7.84 -6.85 0.05
C LEU A 40 8.45 -7.14 1.43
N ALA A 41 9.73 -6.80 1.65
CA ALA A 41 10.37 -6.92 2.96
C ALA A 41 9.69 -6.03 4.02
N ALA A 42 9.31 -4.80 3.65
CA ALA A 42 8.57 -3.92 4.54
C ALA A 42 7.20 -4.55 4.93
N CYS A 43 6.50 -5.13 3.96
CA CYS A 43 5.20 -5.76 4.16
C CYS A 43 5.29 -7.04 5.00
N ALA A 44 6.29 -7.88 4.74
CA ALA A 44 6.49 -9.16 5.41
C ALA A 44 7.01 -9.02 6.85
N GLY A 45 7.51 -7.84 7.24
CA GLY A 45 8.11 -7.61 8.54
C GLY A 45 7.16 -7.71 9.74
N GLY A 46 5.85 -7.87 9.52
CA GLY A 46 4.84 -8.01 10.58
C GLY A 46 4.68 -6.76 11.47
N ARG A 47 5.40 -5.68 11.15
CA ARG A 47 5.34 -4.39 11.82
C ARG A 47 4.37 -3.47 11.10
N PRO A 48 3.68 -2.57 11.83
CA PRO A 48 2.84 -1.57 11.17
C PRO A 48 3.67 -0.69 10.24
N LEU A 49 3.20 -0.53 9.02
CA LEU A 49 3.69 0.40 8.02
C LEU A 49 3.12 1.79 8.32
N GLU A 50 3.93 2.83 8.18
CA GLU A 50 3.42 4.18 8.09
C GLU A 50 2.75 4.37 6.73
N VAL A 51 1.55 4.94 6.77
CA VAL A 51 0.74 5.28 5.61
C VAL A 51 0.51 6.77 5.62
N THR A 52 1.16 7.50 4.72
CA THR A 52 1.02 8.95 4.60
C THR A 52 0.00 9.28 3.52
N VAL A 53 -1.01 10.06 3.88
CA VAL A 53 -2.05 10.60 2.99
C VAL A 53 -2.12 12.11 3.15
N ALA A 54 -2.82 12.82 2.26
CA ALA A 54 -2.98 14.28 2.34
C ALA A 54 -3.54 14.77 3.70
N ALA A 55 -4.36 13.97 4.37
CA ALA A 55 -4.97 14.29 5.66
C ALA A 55 -4.08 13.96 6.88
N GLY A 56 -2.89 13.38 6.69
CA GLY A 56 -1.98 12.99 7.78
C GLY A 56 -1.39 11.59 7.61
N SER A 57 -0.74 11.07 8.64
CA SER A 57 -0.19 9.71 8.67
C SER A 57 -0.96 8.82 9.63
N TYR A 58 -1.09 7.53 9.29
CA TYR A 58 -1.58 6.49 10.19
C TYR A 58 -0.76 5.20 10.05
N ARG A 59 -1.04 4.20 10.89
CA ARG A 59 -0.34 2.90 10.86
C ARG A 59 -1.27 1.78 10.41
N ALA A 60 -0.78 0.91 9.52
CA ALA A 60 -1.52 -0.25 9.04
C ALA A 60 -0.63 -1.48 8.90
N LEU A 61 -1.20 -2.68 8.99
CA LEU A 61 -0.49 -3.93 8.74
C LEU A 61 -0.73 -4.41 7.31
N ALA A 62 0.33 -4.75 6.58
CA ALA A 62 0.18 -5.50 5.34
C ALA A 62 -0.21 -6.94 5.66
N ARG A 63 -1.28 -7.43 5.04
CA ARG A 63 -1.81 -8.79 5.27
C ARG A 63 -1.65 -9.70 4.07
N ARG A 64 -1.78 -9.14 2.87
CA ARG A 64 -1.70 -9.87 1.61
C ARG A 64 -1.21 -8.94 0.52
N TRP A 65 -0.48 -9.47 -0.45
CA TRP A 65 -0.05 -8.73 -1.62
C TRP A 65 -0.15 -9.58 -2.88
N TRP A 66 -0.32 -8.89 -4.01
CA TRP A 66 -0.31 -9.45 -5.35
C TRP A 66 0.66 -8.65 -6.19
N VAL A 67 1.39 -9.32 -7.06
CA VAL A 67 2.36 -8.72 -7.97
C VAL A 67 1.96 -9.14 -9.38
N LEU A 68 1.66 -8.16 -10.24
CA LEU A 68 1.34 -8.40 -11.64
C LEU A 68 2.37 -7.68 -12.51
N PRO A 69 3.01 -8.36 -13.47
CA PRO A 69 3.88 -7.69 -14.44
C PRO A 69 3.04 -6.82 -15.37
N VAL A 70 3.52 -5.61 -15.66
CA VAL A 70 2.94 -4.66 -16.62
C VAL A 70 4.08 -3.93 -17.30
N GLU A 71 4.22 -4.06 -18.62
CA GLU A 71 5.24 -3.44 -19.49
C GLU A 71 6.33 -2.60 -18.78
N GLY A 72 7.45 -3.24 -18.44
CA GLY A 72 8.61 -2.57 -17.83
C GLY A 72 8.52 -2.31 -16.31
N GLU A 73 7.36 -2.54 -15.71
CA GLU A 73 7.08 -2.31 -14.29
C GLU A 73 6.36 -3.50 -13.65
N LEU A 74 6.12 -3.38 -12.35
CA LEU A 74 5.28 -4.27 -11.57
C LEU A 74 4.14 -3.46 -10.95
N LEU A 75 2.91 -3.93 -11.15
CA LEU A 75 1.75 -3.49 -10.39
C LEU A 75 1.67 -4.33 -9.11
N VAL A 76 1.82 -3.67 -7.97
CA VAL A 76 1.72 -4.31 -6.66
C VAL A 76 0.46 -3.82 -5.97
N ARG A 77 -0.39 -4.75 -5.55
CA ARG A 77 -1.54 -4.48 -4.68
C ARG A 77 -1.27 -5.00 -3.29
N ILE A 78 -1.56 -4.21 -2.27
CA ILE A 78 -1.31 -4.53 -0.87
C ILE A 78 -2.61 -4.34 -0.10
N ALA A 79 -3.13 -5.42 0.47
CA ALA A 79 -4.21 -5.37 1.42
C ALA A 79 -3.65 -4.98 2.80
N LEU A 80 -4.19 -3.88 3.31
CA LEU A 80 -3.81 -3.24 4.56
C LEU A 80 -4.95 -3.41 5.57
N GLU A 81 -4.60 -3.76 6.80
CA GLU A 81 -5.48 -3.70 7.96
C GLU A 81 -5.14 -2.43 8.76
N LYS A 82 -6.09 -1.52 8.89
CA LYS A 82 -5.91 -0.28 9.65
C LYS A 82 -5.80 -0.63 11.12
N ARG A 83 -4.82 -0.05 11.82
CA ARG A 83 -4.80 -0.11 13.28
C ARG A 83 -5.31 1.22 13.83
N ALA A 84 -6.18 1.13 14.83
CA ALA A 84 -6.48 2.28 15.67
C ALA A 84 -5.17 2.81 16.27
N ALA A 85 -5.00 4.12 16.30
CA ALA A 85 -3.95 4.73 17.11
C ALA A 85 -4.22 4.33 18.56
N ALA A 86 -3.20 3.78 19.23
CA ALA A 86 -3.24 3.48 20.65
C ALA A 86 -3.23 4.78 21.48
#